data_AF-A0A6D2I7X6-F1
#
_entry.id   AF-A0A6D2I7X6-F1
#
_cell.length_a   1.000
_cell.length_b   1.000
_cell.length_c   1.000
_cell.angle_alpha   90.00
_cell.angle_beta   90.00
_cell.angle_gamma   90.00
#
_symmetry.space_group_name_H-M   'P 1'
#
loop_
_entity.id
_entity.type
_entity.pdbx_description
1 polymer ?
#
loop_
_entity_poly.entity_id
_entity_poly.type
_entity_poly.pdbx_seq_one_letter_code
_entity_poly.pdbx_strand_id
1 'polypeptide(L)'
;MCQEKLVQEAVDTLLDNGIRGQPMRDGHNKVYKSFSDVIEGKEGRFRETMLGKRVDYSGRSVIVVGASLSLHRCGLPREIAIELFQTFVIRGLIRQHLASNIGVAKSQIRETKGCDHTSTNAPDPIRTPQLSVLGRE
;
A
#
# COMPACT_ATOMS: atom_id res chain seq x y z
N MET A 1 -17.77 48.63 6.23
CA MET A 1 -18.24 47.34 5.68
C MET A 1 -19.24 46.76 6.68
N CYS A 2 -20.44 46.34 6.25
CA CYS A 2 -21.41 45.71 7.15
C CYS A 2 -20.88 44.35 7.61
N GLN A 3 -21.06 44.00 8.89
CA GLN A 3 -20.59 42.71 9.44
C GLN A 3 -21.16 41.52 8.67
N GLU A 4 -22.42 41.60 8.25
CA GLU A 4 -23.09 40.56 7.44
C GLU A 4 -22.36 40.29 6.11
N LYS A 5 -21.79 41.33 5.49
CA LYS A 5 -21.04 41.17 4.23
C LYS A 5 -19.73 40.41 4.43
N LEU A 6 -19.03 40.67 5.55
CA LEU A 6 -17.80 39.96 5.90
C LEU A 6 -18.05 38.49 6.21
N VAL A 7 -19.16 38.19 6.90
CA VAL A 7 -19.58 36.81 7.17
C VAL A 7 -19.94 36.07 5.88
N GLN A 8 -20.68 36.72 4.98
CA GLN A 8 -21.03 36.13 3.69
C GLN A 8 -19.78 35.83 2.85
N GLU A 9 -18.82 36.75 2.81
CA GLU A 9 -17.56 36.55 2.07
C GLU A 9 -16.72 35.42 2.65
N ALA A 10 -16.69 35.27 3.98
CA ALA A 10 -16.02 34.15 4.63
C ALA A 10 -16.69 32.79 4.30
N VAL A 11 -18.03 32.74 4.29
CA VAL A 11 -18.79 31.52 3.93
C VAL A 11 -18.59 31.17 2.46
N ASP A 12 -18.68 32.16 1.57
CA ASP A 12 -18.50 31.96 0.13
C ASP A 12 -17.07 31.45 -0.16
N THR A 13 -16.06 32.02 0.49
CA THR A 13 -14.66 31.56 0.39
C THR A 13 -14.46 30.14 0.90
N LEU A 14 -15.15 29.76 1.98
CA LEU A 14 -15.06 28.41 2.56
C LEU A 14 -15.65 27.35 1.62
N LEU A 15 -16.80 27.65 1.02
CA LEU A 15 -17.50 26.72 0.14
C LEU A 15 -16.84 26.65 -1.23
N ASP A 16 -16.58 27.79 -1.85
CA ASP A 16 -16.01 27.91 -3.19
C ASP A 16 -15.19 29.21 -3.35
N ASN A 17 -13.89 29.06 -3.16
CA ASN A 17 -12.94 30.17 -3.17
C ASN A 17 -12.63 30.61 -4.60
N GLY A 18 -13.45 31.51 -5.13
CA GLY A 18 -13.28 32.05 -6.48
C GLY A 18 -14.60 32.42 -7.16
N ILE A 19 -15.75 31.97 -6.62
CA ILE A 19 -17.07 32.29 -7.18
C ILE A 19 -17.29 33.80 -7.38
N ARG A 20 -16.78 34.63 -6.47
CA ARG A 20 -17.00 36.09 -6.49
C ARG A 20 -15.84 36.93 -7.03
N GLY A 21 -14.87 36.32 -7.71
CA GLY A 21 -13.75 37.04 -8.35
C GLY A 21 -12.38 36.63 -7.82
N GLN A 22 -11.64 37.55 -7.21
CA GLN A 22 -10.28 37.26 -6.74
C GLN A 22 -10.32 36.29 -5.56
N PRO A 23 -9.69 35.10 -5.67
CA PRO A 23 -9.71 34.12 -4.60
C PRO A 23 -8.89 34.62 -3.42
N MET A 24 -9.34 34.31 -2.21
CA MET A 24 -8.58 34.60 -1.00
C MET A 24 -7.29 33.79 -0.98
N ARG A 25 -6.21 34.47 -0.57
CA ARG A 25 -4.85 33.92 -0.52
C ARG A 25 -4.27 34.04 0.88
N ASP A 26 -3.32 33.19 1.18
CA ASP A 26 -2.50 33.30 2.38
C ASP A 26 -1.48 34.44 2.28
N GLY A 27 -0.71 34.66 3.35
CA GLY A 27 0.38 35.65 3.37
C GLY A 27 1.54 35.34 2.41
N HIS A 28 1.58 34.14 1.83
CA HIS A 28 2.54 33.71 0.81
C HIS A 28 1.94 33.69 -0.60
N ASN A 29 0.79 34.35 -0.81
CA ASN A 29 0.09 34.45 -2.08
C ASN A 29 -0.39 33.09 -2.65
N LYS A 30 -0.51 32.06 -1.82
CA LYS A 30 -1.13 30.77 -2.16
C LYS A 30 -2.63 30.84 -1.93
N VAL A 31 -3.40 30.42 -2.94
CA VAL A 31 -4.86 30.36 -2.84
C VAL A 31 -5.30 29.30 -1.83
N TYR A 32 -6.24 29.64 -0.96
CA TYR A 32 -6.85 28.67 -0.05
C TYR A 32 -7.70 27.66 -0.83
N LYS A 33 -7.57 26.36 -0.52
CA LYS A 33 -8.44 25.32 -1.09
C LYS A 33 -9.81 25.37 -0.40
N SER A 34 -10.86 25.50 -1.18
CA SER A 34 -12.26 25.48 -0.72
C SER A 34 -12.82 24.06 -0.60
N PHE A 35 -14.03 23.91 -0.08
CA PHE A 35 -14.71 22.62 -0.05
C PHE A 35 -14.94 22.04 -1.45
N SER A 36 -15.33 22.87 -2.42
CA SER A 36 -15.46 22.47 -3.82
C SER A 36 -14.12 21.91 -4.36
N ASP A 37 -13.00 22.59 -4.09
CA ASP A 37 -11.67 22.13 -4.52
C ASP A 37 -11.23 20.82 -3.88
N VAL A 38 -11.70 20.52 -2.67
CA VAL A 38 -11.42 19.26 -1.98
C VAL A 38 -12.18 18.11 -2.63
N ILE A 39 -13.34 18.38 -3.23
CA ILE A 39 -14.20 17.36 -3.84
C ILE A 39 -13.82 17.15 -5.32
N GLU A 40 -13.63 18.26 -6.04
CA GLU A 40 -13.44 18.30 -7.48
C GLU A 40 -11.97 18.28 -7.90
N GLY A 41 -11.74 18.13 -9.21
CA GLY A 41 -10.39 18.14 -9.78
C GLY A 41 -9.62 16.84 -9.63
N LYS A 42 -8.40 16.82 -10.16
CA LYS A 42 -7.53 15.62 -10.20
C LYS A 42 -7.03 15.19 -8.83
N GLU A 43 -6.74 16.16 -7.96
CA GLU A 43 -6.37 15.97 -6.56
C GLU A 43 -7.60 15.95 -5.63
N GLY A 44 -8.81 16.00 -6.19
CA GLY A 44 -10.05 15.94 -5.41
C GLY A 44 -10.26 14.55 -4.81
N ARG A 45 -11.00 14.50 -3.70
CA ARG A 45 -11.26 13.29 -2.92
C ARG A 45 -11.86 12.16 -3.75
N PHE A 46 -12.72 12.47 -4.71
CA PHE A 46 -13.30 11.45 -5.58
C PHE A 46 -12.22 10.72 -6.39
N ARG A 47 -11.33 11.47 -7.04
CA ARG A 47 -10.32 10.88 -7.94
C ARG A 47 -9.11 10.33 -7.18
N GLU A 48 -8.67 11.00 -6.13
CA GLU A 48 -7.50 10.59 -5.36
C GLU A 48 -7.80 9.46 -4.38
N THR A 49 -8.96 9.49 -3.71
CA THR A 49 -9.26 8.60 -2.58
C THR A 49 -10.38 7.59 -2.87
N MET A 50 -11.38 7.93 -3.70
CA MET A 50 -12.51 7.03 -3.94
C MET A 50 -12.32 6.09 -5.14
N LEU A 51 -11.80 6.57 -6.27
CA LEU A 51 -11.65 5.76 -7.49
C LEU A 51 -10.42 4.82 -7.46
N GLY A 52 -9.40 5.13 -6.67
CA GLY A 52 -8.23 4.30 -6.49
C GLY A 52 -7.71 4.43 -5.07
N LYS A 53 -7.50 3.30 -4.38
CA LYS A 53 -6.98 3.27 -3.00
C LYS A 53 -5.67 2.51 -2.94
N ARG A 54 -4.86 2.84 -1.95
CA ARG A 54 -3.73 1.99 -1.56
C ARG A 54 -4.29 0.71 -0.95
N VAL A 55 -3.69 -0.41 -1.32
CA VAL A 55 -4.14 -1.75 -0.92
C VAL A 55 -3.05 -2.48 -0.16
N ASP A 56 -3.46 -3.19 0.88
CA ASP A 56 -2.58 -4.11 1.61
C ASP A 56 -2.28 -5.35 0.77
N TYR A 57 -1.27 -6.13 1.17
CA TYR A 57 -0.79 -7.30 0.43
C TYR A 57 -0.39 -6.98 -1.02
N SER A 58 0.24 -5.82 -1.22
CA SER A 58 0.80 -5.38 -2.51
C SER A 58 2.30 -5.12 -2.42
N GLY A 59 3.00 -5.28 -3.55
CA GLY A 59 4.45 -5.12 -3.64
C GLY A 59 4.87 -4.60 -5.01
N ARG A 60 6.07 -4.02 -5.08
CA ARG A 60 6.67 -3.51 -6.33
C ARG A 60 8.13 -3.93 -6.39
N SER A 61 8.60 -4.33 -7.57
CA SER A 61 10.00 -4.66 -7.83
C SER A 61 10.35 -4.43 -9.30
N VAL A 62 11.64 -4.47 -9.62
CA VAL A 62 12.15 -4.41 -11.00
C VAL A 62 11.86 -5.73 -11.70
N ILE A 63 11.42 -5.66 -12.97
CA ILE A 63 11.15 -6.82 -13.80
C ILE A 63 12.43 -7.20 -14.55
N VAL A 64 12.80 -8.47 -14.47
CA VAL A 64 13.96 -9.06 -15.18
C VAL A 64 13.49 -10.22 -16.03
N VAL A 65 14.11 -10.42 -17.20
CA VAL A 65 13.76 -11.49 -18.14
C VAL A 65 14.07 -12.86 -17.54
N GLY A 66 13.06 -13.73 -17.43
CA GLY A 66 13.20 -15.12 -16.95
C GLY A 66 12.94 -16.14 -18.07
N ALA A 67 13.92 -16.37 -18.94
CA ALA A 67 13.77 -17.20 -20.14
C ALA A 67 13.41 -18.68 -19.87
N SER A 68 13.66 -19.19 -18.65
CA SER A 68 13.34 -20.57 -18.24
C SER A 68 11.92 -20.74 -17.67
N LEU A 69 11.16 -19.66 -17.50
CA LEU A 69 9.81 -19.71 -16.93
C LEU A 69 8.77 -20.02 -18.00
N SER A 70 7.78 -20.84 -17.64
CA SER A 70 6.60 -21.08 -18.47
C SER A 70 5.66 -19.87 -18.45
N LEU A 71 4.78 -19.77 -19.46
CA LEU A 71 3.88 -18.63 -19.67
C LEU A 71 3.01 -18.26 -18.44
N HIS A 72 2.62 -19.25 -17.63
CA HIS A 72 1.77 -19.06 -16.46
C HIS A 72 2.55 -18.81 -15.15
N ARG A 73 3.89 -18.74 -15.21
CA ARG A 73 4.75 -18.58 -14.02
C ARG A 73 5.43 -17.21 -14.03
N CYS A 74 5.70 -16.70 -12.84
CA CYS A 74 6.57 -15.55 -12.63
C CYS A 74 7.57 -15.85 -11.49
N GLY A 75 8.74 -15.22 -11.56
CA GLY A 75 9.70 -15.24 -10.46
C GLY A 75 9.37 -14.14 -9.45
N LEU A 76 9.25 -14.50 -8.18
CA LEU A 76 9.07 -13.54 -7.09
C LEU A 76 10.29 -13.60 -6.16
N PRO A 77 10.92 -12.46 -5.83
CA PRO A 77 11.95 -12.40 -4.80
C PRO A 77 11.41 -12.93 -3.47
N ARG A 78 12.25 -13.69 -2.77
CA ARG A 78 11.89 -14.39 -1.53
C ARG A 78 11.41 -13.40 -0.46
N GLU A 79 12.07 -12.26 -0.36
CA GLU A 79 11.81 -11.21 0.64
C GLU A 79 10.40 -10.63 0.46
N ILE A 80 10.01 -10.41 -0.80
CA ILE A 80 8.68 -9.91 -1.18
C ILE A 80 7.63 -10.99 -0.95
N ALA A 81 7.89 -12.22 -1.37
CA ALA A 81 6.96 -13.33 -1.18
C ALA A 81 6.65 -13.56 0.31
N ILE A 82 7.66 -13.53 1.18
CA ILE A 82 7.47 -13.69 2.63
C ILE A 82 6.58 -12.58 3.21
N GLU A 83 6.72 -11.33 2.75
CA GLU A 83 5.90 -10.22 3.25
C GLU A 83 4.46 -10.32 2.74
N LEU A 84 4.27 -10.57 1.44
CA LEU A 84 2.93 -10.71 0.84
C LEU A 84 2.13 -11.87 1.45
N PHE A 85 2.80 -12.98 1.75
CA PHE A 85 2.16 -14.19 2.26
C PHE A 85 2.35 -14.41 3.76
N GLN A 86 2.77 -13.39 4.52
CA GLN A 86 3.14 -13.52 5.94
C GLN A 86 2.06 -14.22 6.78
N THR A 87 0.79 -13.84 6.60
CA THR A 87 -0.35 -14.46 7.30
C THR A 87 -0.44 -15.96 7.02
N PHE A 88 -0.25 -16.37 5.77
CA PHE A 88 -0.32 -17.77 5.36
C PHE A 88 0.87 -18.58 5.88
N VAL A 89 2.08 -17.98 5.85
CA VAL A 89 3.30 -18.61 6.38
C VAL A 89 3.18 -18.82 7.89
N ILE A 90 2.74 -17.81 8.65
CA ILE A 90 2.49 -17.92 10.10
C ILE A 90 1.50 -19.05 10.38
N ARG A 91 0.39 -19.10 9.64
CA ARG A 91 -0.61 -20.16 9.78
C ARG A 91 -0.02 -21.54 9.48
N GLY A 92 0.85 -21.66 8.48
CA GLY A 92 1.57 -22.89 8.15
C GLY A 92 2.49 -23.36 9.27
N LEU A 93 3.31 -22.46 9.81
CA LEU A 93 4.26 -22.76 10.90
C LEU A 93 3.57 -23.27 12.16
N ILE A 94 2.43 -22.68 12.53
CA ILE A 94 1.65 -23.12 13.69
C ILE A 94 1.01 -24.49 13.42
N ARG A 95 0.45 -24.71 12.23
CA ARG A 95 -0.18 -26.01 11.88
C ARG A 95 0.81 -27.17 11.83
N GLN A 96 2.07 -26.88 11.49
CA GLN A 96 3.15 -27.87 11.45
C GLN A 96 3.85 -28.00 12.81
N HIS A 97 3.38 -27.30 13.86
CA HIS A 97 3.99 -27.27 15.18
C HIS A 97 5.46 -26.78 15.19
N LEU A 98 5.89 -26.06 14.16
CA LEU A 98 7.22 -25.43 14.08
C LEU A 98 7.29 -24.13 14.89
N ALA A 99 6.13 -23.51 15.13
CA ALA A 99 5.99 -22.35 16.01
C ALA A 99 4.85 -22.58 17.01
N SER A 100 5.11 -22.25 18.28
CA SER A 100 4.12 -22.41 19.36
C SER A 100 3.02 -21.34 19.30
N ASN A 101 3.34 -20.12 18.86
CA ASN A 101 2.39 -19.01 18.80
C ASN A 101 2.74 -18.03 17.66
N ILE A 102 1.83 -17.08 17.40
CA ILE A 102 1.99 -16.07 16.33
C ILE A 102 3.25 -15.21 16.54
N GLY A 103 3.60 -14.89 17.79
CA GLY A 103 4.77 -14.08 18.12
C GLY A 103 6.08 -14.77 17.73
N VAL A 104 6.22 -16.05 18.12
CA VAL A 104 7.37 -16.90 17.78
C VAL A 104 7.47 -17.07 16.26
N ALA A 105 6.35 -17.35 15.59
CA ALA A 105 6.32 -17.47 14.13
C ALA A 105 6.78 -16.17 13.43
N LYS A 106 6.35 -15.00 13.91
CA LYS A 106 6.81 -13.70 13.39
C LYS A 106 8.31 -13.47 13.62
N SER A 107 8.86 -13.90 14.77
CA SER A 107 10.30 -13.80 15.05
C SER A 107 11.11 -14.66 14.08
N GLN A 108 10.75 -15.93 13.95
CA GLN A 108 11.41 -16.88 13.04
C GLN A 108 11.42 -16.36 11.59
N ILE A 109 10.30 -15.81 11.11
CA ILE A 109 10.20 -15.22 9.77
C ILE A 109 11.16 -14.02 9.62
N ARG A 110 11.28 -13.17 10.65
CA ARG A 110 12.17 -11.99 10.61
C ARG A 110 13.65 -12.36 10.63
N GLU A 111 14.04 -13.32 11.47
CA GLU A 111 15.41 -13.83 11.55
C GLU A 111 15.89 -14.35 10.19
N THR A 112 14.99 -15.04 9.47
CA THR A 112 15.30 -15.57 8.13
C THR A 112 15.37 -14.50 7.03
N LYS A 113 15.04 -13.23 7.31
CA LYS A 113 15.24 -12.12 6.37
C LYS A 113 16.64 -11.53 6.41
N GLY A 114 17.43 -11.83 7.45
CA GLY A 114 18.79 -11.29 7.62
C GLY A 114 19.92 -12.17 7.05
N CYS A 115 19.60 -13.35 6.53
CA CYS A 115 20.60 -14.25 5.94
C CYS A 115 20.70 -14.01 4.42
N ASP A 116 21.44 -12.97 4.04
CA ASP A 116 21.96 -12.87 2.68
C ASP A 116 22.82 -14.10 2.39
N HIS A 117 22.47 -14.85 1.36
CA HIS A 117 23.15 -16.08 0.98
C HIS A 117 24.58 -15.79 0.47
N THR A 118 25.54 -15.76 1.39
CA THR A 118 26.98 -15.99 1.12
C THR A 118 27.46 -17.30 1.73
N SER A 119 26.58 -18.29 1.90
CA SER A 119 26.96 -19.63 2.33
C SER A 119 26.05 -20.67 1.70
N THR A 120 26.63 -21.37 0.73
CA THR A 120 26.15 -22.58 0.08
C THR A 120 25.75 -23.64 1.12
N ASN A 121 24.63 -24.34 0.87
CA ASN A 121 24.26 -25.65 1.45
C ASN A 121 23.62 -25.73 2.86
N ALA A 122 22.68 -24.84 3.21
CA ALA A 122 21.70 -25.13 4.28
C ALA A 122 20.30 -25.33 3.67
N PRO A 123 19.54 -26.38 4.04
CA PRO A 123 18.17 -26.54 3.57
C PRO A 123 17.29 -25.44 4.20
N ASP A 124 16.65 -24.63 3.36
CA ASP A 124 15.71 -23.60 3.82
C ASP A 124 14.60 -24.23 4.68
N PRO A 125 14.45 -23.83 5.96
CA PRO A 125 13.41 -24.36 6.84
C PRO A 125 12.01 -23.91 6.38
N ILE A 126 11.95 -22.84 5.59
CA ILE A 126 10.77 -22.38 4.88
C ILE A 126 10.89 -22.90 3.45
N ARG A 127 10.83 -24.23 3.26
CA ARG A 127 10.59 -24.79 1.92
C ARG A 127 9.31 -24.13 1.45
N THR A 128 9.40 -23.23 0.48
CA THR A 128 8.24 -22.54 -0.11
C THR A 128 7.17 -23.60 -0.27
N PRO A 129 5.99 -23.47 0.38
CA PRO A 129 4.91 -24.38 0.10
C PRO A 129 4.75 -24.29 -1.41
N GLN A 130 4.88 -25.43 -2.10
CA GLN A 130 4.42 -25.54 -3.48
C GLN A 130 3.03 -24.94 -3.43
N LEU A 131 2.87 -23.73 -3.97
CA LEU A 131 1.59 -23.07 -4.09
C LEU A 131 0.89 -23.85 -5.21
N SER A 132 0.51 -25.08 -4.92
CA SER A 132 -0.45 -25.83 -5.70
C SER A 132 -1.72 -25.01 -5.57
N VAL A 133 -1.91 -24.13 -6.54
CA VAL A 133 -3.16 -23.48 -6.85
C VAL A 133 -4.26 -24.51 -6.59
N LEU A 134 -5.23 -24.16 -5.75
CA LEU A 134 -6.47 -24.90 -5.63
C LEU A 134 -7.05 -25.05 -7.05
N GLY A 135 -6.78 -26.21 -7.63
CA GLY A 135 -7.25 -26.67 -8.92
C GLY A 135 -7.33 -28.19 -8.81
N ARG A 136 -8.18 -28.65 -7.90
CA ARG A 136 -8.74 -30.00 -7.96
C ARG A 136 -10.20 -29.80 -8.34
N GLU A 137 -10.47 -30.00 -9.62
CA GLU A 137 -11.70 -30.70 -10.02
C GLU A 137 -11.59 -32.16 -9.55
#